data_AF-A0A212I357-F1
#
_entry.id   AF-A0A212I357-F1
#
_cell.length_a   1.000
_cell.length_b   1.000
_cell.length_c   1.000
_cell.angle_alpha   90.00
_cell.angle_beta   90.00
_cell.angle_gamma   90.00
#
_symmetry.space_group_name_H-M   'P 1'
#
loop_
_entity.id
_entity.type
_entity.pdbx_description
1 polymer ?
#
loop_
_entity_poly.entity_id
_entity_poly.type
_entity_poly.pdbx_seq_one_letter_code
_entity_poly.pdbx_strand_id
1 'polypeptide(L)' 'MLTVKVMETNGSEELYETKSVGWDAKESTLHMMGFDMSHTLVEGEVAYVMNENGKTISWYGRKVQQ' A
#
# COMPACT_ATOMS: atom_id res chain seq x y z
N MET A 1 9.82 10.15 -6.68
CA MET A 1 8.67 9.29 -7.05
C MET A 1 8.54 8.19 -6.00
N LEU A 2 7.33 7.70 -5.71
CA LEU A 2 7.11 6.53 -4.86
C LEU A 2 6.51 5.39 -5.68
N THR A 3 6.84 4.16 -5.30
CA THR A 3 6.21 2.95 -5.80
C THR A 3 5.51 2.26 -4.62
N VAL A 4 4.21 1.99 -4.76
CA VAL A 4 3.46 1.14 -3.82
C VAL A 4 3.40 -0.25 -4.42
N LYS A 5 3.89 -1.24 -3.67
CA LYS A 5 3.78 -2.66 -3.99
C LYS A 5 2.80 -3.31 -3.04
N VAL A 6 1.67 -3.78 -3.53
CA VAL A 6 0.71 -4.57 -2.76
C VAL A 6 1.04 -6.04 -2.99
N MET A 7 1.29 -6.76 -1.90
CA MET A 7 1.41 -8.21 -1.90
C MET A 7 0.07 -8.82 -1.52
N GLU A 8 -0.53 -9.56 -2.44
CA GLU A 8 -1.77 -10.30 -2.20
C GLU A 8 -1.51 -11.63 -1.47
N THR A 9 -2.55 -12.17 -0.85
CA THR A 9 -2.49 -13.46 -0.13
C THR A 9 -2.18 -14.67 -1.02
N ASN A 10 -2.46 -14.57 -2.31
CA ASN A 10 -2.15 -15.60 -3.32
C ASN A 10 -0.68 -15.53 -3.81
N GLY A 11 0.11 -14.57 -3.30
CA GLY A 11 1.49 -14.33 -3.71
C GLY A 11 1.65 -13.47 -4.97
N SER A 12 0.56 -12.94 -5.54
CA SER A 12 0.60 -11.97 -6.62
C SER A 12 1.08 -10.61 -6.10
N GLU A 13 1.51 -9.75 -7.03
CA GLU A 13 1.91 -8.38 -6.74
C GLU A 13 1.23 -7.38 -7.66
N GLU A 14 0.79 -6.26 -7.09
CA GLU A 14 0.35 -5.08 -7.82
C GLU A 14 1.28 -3.91 -7.54
N LEU A 15 1.61 -3.15 -8.58
CA LEU A 15 2.52 -2.00 -8.51
C LEU A 15 1.82 -0.72 -8.93
N TYR A 16 1.99 0.32 -8.12
CA TYR A 16 1.42 1.64 -8.35
C TYR A 16 2.50 2.72 -8.24
N GLU A 17 2.54 3.66 -9.18
CA GLU A 17 3.38 4.85 -9.08
C GLU A 17 2.59 6.03 -8.53
N THR A 18 3.16 6.75 -7.56
CA THR A 18 2.50 7.91 -6.96
C THR A 18 3.49 8.94 -6.41
N LYS A 19 3.02 10.17 -6.23
CA LYS A 19 3.80 11.25 -5.60
C LYS A 19 3.76 11.20 -4.07
N SER A 20 2.65 10.72 -3.50
CA SER A 20 2.46 10.65 -2.06
C SER A 20 1.43 9.57 -1.70
N VAL A 21 1.55 9.05 -0.48
CA VAL A 21 0.67 8.02 0.07
C VAL A 21 0.08 8.52 1.37
N GLY A 22 -1.24 8.43 1.51
CA GLY A 22 -1.96 8.56 2.77
C GLY A 22 -2.46 7.19 3.26
N TRP A 23 -2.52 6.99 4.58
CA TRP A 23 -3.03 5.77 5.18
C TRP A 23 -4.20 6.08 6.11
N ASP A 24 -5.35 5.47 5.83
CA ASP A 24 -6.47 5.41 6.75
C ASP A 24 -6.44 4.09 7.52
N ALA A 25 -6.02 4.15 8.79
CA ALA A 25 -5.93 2.98 9.66
C ALA A 25 -7.30 2.39 10.04
N LYS A 26 -8.37 3.19 9.99
CA LYS A 26 -9.71 2.73 10.36
C LYS A 26 -10.27 1.79 9.29
N GLU A 27 -10.13 2.20 8.04
CA GLU A 27 -10.63 1.43 6.89
C GLU A 27 -9.56 0.51 6.29
N SER A 28 -8.32 0.57 6.78
CA SER A 28 -7.16 -0.11 6.21
C SER A 28 -6.93 0.23 4.73
N THR A 29 -7.06 1.52 4.39
CA THR A 29 -7.04 2.01 3.01
C THR A 29 -5.83 2.89 2.73
N LEU A 30 -5.10 2.58 1.66
CA LEU A 30 -4.10 3.48 1.08
C LEU A 30 -4.76 4.44 0.10
N HIS A 31 -4.47 5.74 0.24
CA HIS A 31 -4.83 6.77 -0.73
C HIS A 31 -3.58 7.22 -1.49
N MET A 32 -3.59 7.11 -2.81
CA MET A 32 -2.44 7.43 -3.67
C MET A 32 -2.73 8.67 -4.52
N MET A 33 -1.89 9.71 -4.41
CA MET A 33 -2.09 10.96 -5.14
C MET A 33 -1.76 10.80 -6.63
N GLY A 34 -2.67 11.25 -7.50
CA GLY A 34 -2.48 11.30 -8.96
C GLY A 34 -3.39 10.36 -9.77
N PHE A 35 -4.08 9.43 -9.11
CA PHE A 35 -4.93 8.43 -9.79
C PHE A 35 -6.38 8.35 -9.26
N ASP A 36 -6.77 9.13 -8.24
CA ASP A 36 -7.99 8.88 -7.45
C ASP A 36 -8.14 7.39 -7.04
N MET A 37 -7.00 6.69 -6.95
CA MET A 37 -6.94 5.29 -6.60
C MET A 37 -6.70 5.17 -5.11
N SER A 38 -7.66 4.52 -4.46
CA SER A 38 -7.51 3.98 -3.14
C SER A 38 -7.43 2.47 -3.21
N HIS A 39 -6.61 1.84 -2.37
CA HIS A 39 -6.55 0.40 -2.23
C HIS A 39 -6.83 0.03 -0.78
N THR A 40 -7.93 -0.68 -0.54
CA THR A 40 -8.31 -1.19 0.78
C THR A 40 -7.71 -2.57 0.97
N LEU A 41 -6.79 -2.71 1.93
CA LEU A 41 -6.14 -3.97 2.22
C LEU A 41 -7.12 -4.95 2.87
N VAL A 42 -7.16 -6.17 2.35
CA VAL A 42 -7.82 -7.29 3.02
C VAL A 42 -6.86 -7.99 4.00
N GLU A 43 -7.37 -8.95 4.76
CA GLU A 43 -6.56 -9.67 5.74
C GLU A 43 -5.45 -10.47 5.06
N GLY A 44 -4.22 -10.34 5.58
CA GLY A 44 -3.03 -11.00 5.03
C GLY A 44 -2.32 -10.21 3.93
N GLU A 45 -2.94 -9.16 3.38
CA GLU A 45 -2.27 -8.28 2.43
C GLU A 45 -1.34 -7.28 3.11
N VAL A 46 -0.28 -6.92 2.38
CA VAL A 46 0.69 -5.92 2.83
C VAL A 46 1.04 -4.98 1.68
N ALA A 47 0.91 -3.68 1.93
CA ALA A 47 1.41 -2.65 1.03
C ALA A 47 2.78 -2.16 1.48
N TYR A 48 3.76 -2.17 0.59
CA TYR A 48 5.09 -1.62 0.77
C TYR A 48 5.21 -0.33 -0.03
N VAL A 49 5.58 0.77 0.63
CA VAL A 49 5.91 2.02 -0.04
C VAL A 49 7.41 2.11 -0.20
N MET A 50 7.85 2.25 -1.43
CA MET A 50 9.26 2.27 -1.82
C MET A 50 9.62 3.63 -2.39
N ASN A 51 10.82 4.11 -2.09
CA ASN A 51 11.41 5.25 -2.79
C ASN A 51 11.95 4.84 -4.17
N GLU A 52 12.46 5.81 -4.93
CA GLU A 52 12.99 5.61 -6.28
C GLU A 52 14.18 4.64 -6.38
N ASN A 53 14.85 4.32 -5.28
CA ASN A 53 15.93 3.33 -5.23
C ASN A 53 15.43 1.91 -4.92
N GLY A 54 14.10 1.69 -4.86
CA GLY A 54 13.50 0.43 -4.46
C GLY A 54 13.58 0.15 -2.96
N LYS A 55 14.05 1.11 -2.15
CA LYS A 55 14.10 0.94 -0.69
C LYS A 55 12.70 1.14 -0.10
N THR A 56 12.21 0.15 0.65
CA THR A 56 10.99 0.30 1.45
C THR A 56 11.20 1.36 2.53
N ILE A 57 10.33 2.37 2.55
CA ILE A 57 10.34 3.48 3.52
C ILE A 57 9.16 3.41 4.50
N SER A 58 8.07 2.72 4.14
CA SER A 58 6.96 2.40 5.04
C SER A 58 6.25 1.15 4.54
N TRP A 59 5.50 0.49 5.44
CA TRP A 59 4.63 -0.63 5.09
C TRP A 59 3.34 -0.55 5.89
N TYR A 60 2.26 -1.09 5.31
CA TYR A 60 0.94 -1.11 5.90
C TYR A 60 0.35 -2.50 5.74
N GLY A 61 -0.29 -2.98 6.78
CA GLY A 61 -1.07 -4.21 6.76
C GLY A 61 -2.36 -3.99 7.53
N ARG A 62 -3.39 -4.76 7.18
CA ARG A 62 -4.62 -4.77 7.95
C ARG A 62 -4.33 -5.35 9.34
N LYS A 63 -4.48 -4.54 10.39
CA LYS A 63 -4.50 -5.06 11.75
C LYS A 63 -5.87 -5.68 11.98
N VAL A 64 -5.93 -6.99 12.18
CA VAL A 64 -7.10 -7.63 12.76
C VAL A 64 -7.24 -7.05 14.16
N GLN A 65 -8.31 -6.31 14.42
CA GLN A 65 -8.63 -5.82 15.75
C GLN A 65 -8.97 -7.08 16.57
N GLN A 66 -8.07 -7.48 17.47
CA GLN A 66 -8.33 -8.56 18.45
C GLN A 66 -9.36 -8.12 19.47
#